data_AF-A0A7V3RS75-F1
#
_entry.id   AF-A0A7V3RS75-F1
#
_cell.length_a   1.000
_cell.length_b   1.000
_cell.length_c   1.000
_cell.angle_alpha   90.00
_cell.angle_beta   90.00
_cell.angle_gamma   90.00
#
_symmetry.space_group_name_H-M   'P 1'
#
loop_
_entity.id
_entity.type
_entity.pdbx_description
1 polymer ?
#
loop_
_entity_poly.entity_id
_entity_poly.type
_entity_poly.pdbx_seq_one_letter_code
_entity_poly.pdbx_strand_id
1 'polypeptide(L)'
;MILALSLAALGADESKAPPKESAEHSSDSGKGALKTTLHRLTVGGIQIDYEATAGTLVVQEEEAKHKANVFFVAYTKCRSKGEAPARRPIAFAFNGGPGSSSVWLHLGLLGPKRVDLGPEQGASAPREVAPSGGLTLPAQVAPPYRLVDNDVSLLDWTDLVFIDPVTTGYSRAEPADDAKQFHGVTQDVRSVAEFIRLYVTKFGRWDSPKYLIGESYGTTRAAGLAEHLQNQLGMNLNGVVLISAVLNFQTVRFDEGNDLPYPLFLPTYTATAWYHKKLAPELLADRQKTLAEVEKFALGEYTLALMKGSALTAEERQCIARKLARYTGLSEEYVRHANLRIEAHRFLKELLRSAHQIVG
;
A
#
# COMPACT_ATOMS: atom_id res chain seq x y z
N MET A 1 15.97 -25.18 -62.67
CA MET A 1 17.37 -25.28 -63.13
C MET A 1 18.03 -26.34 -62.26
N ILE A 2 18.52 -27.41 -62.87
CA ILE A 2 18.82 -28.72 -62.29
C ILE A 2 20.34 -28.96 -62.33
N LEU A 3 20.88 -29.65 -61.30
CA LEU A 3 22.17 -30.38 -61.21
C LEU A 3 23.47 -29.53 -61.20
N ALA A 4 24.62 -29.92 -60.61
CA ALA A 4 25.12 -31.21 -60.11
C ALA A 4 26.51 -31.08 -59.41
N LEU A 5 26.83 -32.07 -58.53
CA LEU A 5 28.13 -32.76 -58.27
C LEU A 5 29.40 -31.96 -57.82
N SER A 6 30.41 -32.47 -57.09
CA SER A 6 30.76 -33.75 -56.41
C SER A 6 32.19 -33.62 -55.77
N LEU A 7 32.60 -34.68 -55.03
CA LEU A 7 33.92 -35.09 -54.46
C LEU A 7 34.33 -34.48 -53.09
N ALA A 8 34.57 -35.19 -51.97
CA ALA A 8 35.10 -36.52 -51.59
C ALA A 8 36.62 -36.53 -51.24
N ALA A 9 36.94 -36.90 -49.97
CA ALA A 9 38.09 -37.71 -49.47
C ALA A 9 38.26 -37.45 -47.94
N LEU A 10 37.93 -38.40 -47.04
CA LEU A 10 38.73 -39.49 -46.44
C LEU A 10 39.82 -39.08 -45.41
N GLY A 11 39.71 -39.64 -44.20
CA GLY A 11 40.85 -40.18 -43.44
C GLY A 11 41.09 -39.68 -42.00
N ALA A 12 40.79 -40.56 -41.02
CA ALA A 12 41.40 -40.84 -39.69
C ALA A 12 42.06 -39.69 -38.87
N ASP A 13 41.89 -39.57 -37.55
CA ASP A 13 42.37 -40.52 -36.54
C ASP A 13 41.85 -40.14 -35.14
N GLU A 14 41.73 -41.14 -34.26
CA GLU A 14 41.28 -41.01 -32.88
C GLU A 14 42.39 -40.44 -31.98
N SER A 15 42.06 -39.52 -31.06
CA SER A 15 42.78 -39.43 -29.79
C SER A 15 41.82 -39.14 -28.63
N LYS A 16 41.78 -40.08 -27.67
CA LYS A 16 40.99 -40.04 -26.44
C LYS A 16 41.56 -39.00 -25.47
N ALA A 17 40.68 -38.16 -24.92
CA ALA A 17 40.93 -37.36 -23.71
C ALA A 17 40.13 -37.95 -22.53
N PRO A 18 40.61 -37.83 -21.27
CA PRO A 18 40.11 -38.60 -20.12
C PRO A 18 38.75 -38.07 -19.59
N PRO A 19 37.99 -38.89 -18.84
CA PRO A 19 36.67 -38.51 -18.38
C PRO A 19 36.78 -37.47 -17.25
N LYS A 20 36.16 -36.30 -17.44
CA LYS A 20 35.96 -35.32 -16.37
C LYS A 20 34.73 -35.74 -15.56
N GLU A 21 34.98 -36.01 -14.27
CA GLU A 21 33.97 -36.19 -13.24
C GLU A 21 32.96 -35.04 -13.25
N SER A 22 31.69 -35.44 -13.25
CA SER A 22 30.51 -34.61 -13.11
C SER A 22 30.44 -34.01 -11.70
N ALA A 23 30.80 -32.74 -11.57
CA ALA A 23 30.26 -31.90 -10.52
C ALA A 23 28.95 -31.29 -11.05
N GLU A 24 27.83 -31.93 -10.72
CA GLU A 24 26.50 -31.33 -10.89
C GLU A 24 26.37 -30.14 -9.94
N HIS A 25 26.79 -28.96 -10.40
CA HIS A 25 26.18 -27.73 -9.96
C HIS A 25 24.81 -27.64 -10.64
N SER A 26 23.76 -27.99 -9.92
CA SER A 26 22.40 -27.59 -10.29
C SER A 26 22.31 -26.07 -10.14
N SER A 27 22.64 -25.35 -11.21
CA SER A 27 22.23 -23.98 -11.38
C SER A 27 20.71 -23.97 -11.55
N ASP A 28 19.97 -23.69 -10.48
CA ASP A 28 18.57 -23.27 -10.56
C ASP A 28 18.53 -21.87 -11.20
N SER A 29 18.72 -21.85 -12.51
CA SER A 29 18.62 -20.65 -13.34
C SER A 29 17.21 -20.56 -13.90
N GLY A 30 16.33 -19.85 -13.20
CA GLY A 30 15.15 -19.24 -13.82
C GLY A 30 13.83 -19.51 -13.09
N LYS A 31 13.32 -18.45 -12.44
CA LYS A 31 11.98 -18.31 -11.81
C LYS A 31 11.83 -19.03 -10.47
N GLY A 32 11.68 -18.26 -9.39
CA GLY A 32 11.45 -18.79 -8.03
C GLY A 32 12.68 -18.85 -7.12
N ALA A 33 13.85 -18.39 -7.59
CA ALA A 33 15.06 -18.32 -6.78
C ALA A 33 14.87 -17.32 -5.63
N LEU A 34 14.95 -17.84 -4.40
CA LEU A 34 14.93 -17.03 -3.19
C LEU A 34 16.36 -16.59 -2.84
N LYS A 35 16.54 -15.32 -2.52
CA LYS A 35 17.80 -14.80 -2.00
C LYS A 35 17.64 -14.37 -0.56
N THR A 36 18.43 -14.99 0.32
CA THR A 36 18.45 -14.69 1.75
C THR A 36 19.78 -14.05 2.16
N THR A 37 19.71 -13.08 3.06
CA THR A 37 20.85 -12.38 3.67
C THR A 37 20.63 -12.22 5.17
N LEU A 38 21.70 -12.19 5.95
CA LEU A 38 21.65 -12.03 7.41
C LEU A 38 21.98 -10.59 7.81
N HIS A 39 21.22 -10.07 8.77
CA HIS A 39 21.28 -8.69 9.22
C HIS A 39 21.04 -8.58 10.72
N ARG A 40 21.22 -7.36 11.22
CA ARG A 40 20.98 -7.00 12.61
C ARG A 40 20.29 -5.64 12.68
N LEU A 41 19.33 -5.51 13.59
CA LEU A 41 18.59 -4.29 13.90
C LEU A 41 18.52 -4.11 15.42
N THR A 42 18.43 -2.87 15.90
CA THR A 42 18.06 -2.57 17.29
C THR A 42 16.68 -1.91 17.31
N VAL A 43 15.72 -2.53 18.01
CA VAL A 43 14.34 -2.01 18.20
C VAL A 43 14.11 -1.83 19.69
N GLY A 44 13.77 -0.63 20.14
CA GLY A 44 13.53 -0.35 21.57
C GLY A 44 14.71 -0.75 22.50
N GLY A 45 15.95 -0.66 22.01
CA GLY A 45 17.16 -1.09 22.74
C GLY A 45 17.44 -2.59 22.72
N ILE A 46 16.60 -3.40 22.07
CA ILE A 46 16.78 -4.85 21.93
C ILE A 46 17.42 -5.15 20.58
N GLN A 47 18.52 -5.89 20.59
CA GLN A 47 19.18 -6.35 19.37
C GLN A 47 18.45 -7.57 18.78
N ILE A 48 18.17 -7.52 17.48
CA ILE A 48 17.47 -8.54 16.72
C ILE A 48 18.34 -8.92 15.53
N ASP A 49 18.88 -10.13 15.56
CA ASP A 49 19.46 -10.77 14.36
C ASP A 49 18.30 -11.32 13.51
N TYR A 50 18.34 -11.09 12.19
CA TYR A 50 17.26 -11.50 11.29
C TYR A 50 17.74 -11.88 9.89
N GLU A 51 16.95 -12.73 9.23
CA GLU A 51 17.08 -13.07 7.82
C GLU A 51 16.17 -12.17 6.98
N ALA A 52 16.72 -11.60 5.91
CA ALA A 52 15.96 -10.92 4.86
C ALA A 52 15.94 -11.80 3.61
N THR A 53 14.76 -12.26 3.20
CA THR A 53 14.54 -13.14 2.05
C THR A 53 13.71 -12.41 1.00
N ALA A 54 14.21 -12.32 -0.23
CA ALA A 54 13.46 -11.76 -1.36
C ALA A 54 13.38 -12.77 -2.51
N GLY A 55 12.28 -12.77 -3.25
CA GLY A 55 12.09 -13.64 -4.40
C GLY A 55 10.64 -13.71 -4.84
N THR A 56 10.31 -14.70 -5.66
CA THR A 56 8.95 -14.90 -6.17
C THR A 56 8.41 -16.28 -5.80
N LEU A 57 7.11 -16.35 -5.51
CA LEU A 57 6.37 -17.61 -5.50
C LEU A 57 5.48 -17.68 -6.75
N VAL A 58 5.39 -18.87 -7.34
CA VAL A 58 4.51 -19.13 -8.47
C VAL A 58 3.13 -19.46 -7.92
N VAL A 59 2.17 -18.58 -8.19
CA VAL A 59 0.75 -18.75 -7.87
C VAL A 59 0.05 -19.33 -9.11
N GLN A 60 -0.68 -20.42 -8.93
CA GLN A 60 -1.49 -21.06 -9.95
C GLN A 60 -2.85 -21.41 -9.34
N GLU A 61 -3.95 -21.09 -10.03
CA GLU A 61 -5.28 -21.56 -9.64
C GLU A 61 -5.48 -23.00 -10.14
N GLU A 62 -6.18 -23.85 -9.39
CA GLU A 62 -6.31 -25.31 -9.64
C GLU A 62 -6.93 -25.67 -11.01
N GLU A 63 -7.57 -24.70 -11.69
CA GLU A 63 -8.14 -24.87 -13.04
C GLU A 63 -7.48 -23.99 -14.12
N ALA A 64 -6.54 -23.11 -13.74
CA ALA A 64 -5.92 -22.18 -14.67
C ALA A 64 -4.65 -22.75 -15.30
N LYS A 65 -4.55 -22.65 -16.63
CA LYS A 65 -3.28 -22.80 -17.37
C LYS A 65 -2.30 -21.66 -17.08
N HIS A 66 -2.78 -20.56 -16.51
CA HIS A 66 -2.06 -19.32 -16.34
C HIS A 66 -1.52 -19.17 -14.92
N LYS A 67 -0.35 -18.55 -14.80
CA LYS A 67 0.39 -18.44 -13.54
C LYS A 67 0.67 -16.98 -13.24
N ALA A 68 0.96 -16.66 -11.99
CA ALA A 68 1.56 -15.39 -11.60
C ALA A 68 2.83 -15.64 -10.80
N ASN A 69 3.87 -14.86 -11.06
CA ASN A 69 5.05 -14.79 -10.21
C ASN A 69 4.82 -13.62 -9.23
N VAL A 70 4.50 -13.95 -7.98
CA VAL A 70 4.24 -12.97 -6.93
C VAL A 70 5.53 -12.73 -6.16
N PHE A 71 6.05 -11.51 -6.26
CA PHE A 71 7.23 -11.06 -5.55
C PHE A 71 6.91 -10.75 -4.09
N PHE A 72 7.86 -11.05 -3.23
CA PHE A 72 7.80 -10.70 -1.82
C PHE A 72 9.17 -10.37 -1.25
N VAL A 73 9.14 -9.64 -0.13
CA VAL A 73 10.28 -9.50 0.79
C VAL A 73 9.82 -9.94 2.17
N ALA A 74 10.55 -10.86 2.78
CA ALA A 74 10.26 -11.38 4.10
C ALA A 74 11.41 -11.12 5.07
N TYR A 75 11.06 -10.82 6.32
CA TYR A 75 11.98 -10.64 7.42
C TYR A 75 11.63 -11.62 8.53
N THR A 76 12.56 -12.52 8.83
CA THR A 76 12.38 -13.56 9.84
C THR A 76 13.41 -13.37 10.93
N LYS A 77 12.96 -13.23 12.18
CA LYS A 77 13.88 -13.15 13.32
C LYS A 77 14.69 -14.45 13.44
N CYS A 78 16.00 -14.32 13.53
CA CYS A 78 16.87 -15.46 13.83
C CYS A 78 16.52 -15.99 15.22
N ARG A 79 16.39 -17.31 15.33
CA ARG A 79 15.95 -17.97 16.55
C ARG A 79 17.12 -18.58 17.29
N SER A 80 16.99 -18.62 18.62
CA SER A 80 17.89 -19.42 19.45
C SER A 80 17.64 -20.91 19.17
N LYS A 81 18.68 -21.74 19.31
CA LYS A 81 18.56 -23.20 19.13
C LYS A 81 17.42 -23.75 20.00
N GLY A 82 16.45 -24.43 19.38
CA GLY A 82 15.33 -25.09 20.06
C GLY A 82 13.99 -24.34 20.03
N GLU A 83 13.94 -23.09 19.53
CA GLU A 83 12.69 -22.34 19.41
C GLU A 83 11.93 -22.69 18.12
N ALA A 84 10.73 -23.26 18.26
CA ALA A 84 9.92 -23.70 17.13
C ALA A 84 9.36 -22.52 16.32
N PRO A 85 9.47 -22.52 14.97
CA PRO A 85 8.89 -21.48 14.10
C PRO A 85 7.39 -21.27 14.30
N ALA A 86 6.71 -22.38 14.61
CA ALA A 86 5.28 -22.51 14.86
C ALA A 86 4.71 -21.55 15.90
N ARG A 87 5.50 -21.00 16.83
CA ARG A 87 4.95 -20.16 17.92
C ARG A 87 5.06 -18.66 17.67
N ARG A 88 5.95 -18.24 16.77
CA ARG A 88 6.15 -16.82 16.48
C ARG A 88 5.10 -16.33 15.46
N PRO A 89 4.42 -15.21 15.73
CA PRO A 89 3.50 -14.62 14.76
C PRO A 89 4.16 -14.33 13.41
N ILE A 90 3.33 -14.36 12.36
CA ILE A 90 3.68 -13.91 11.03
C ILE A 90 2.61 -12.95 10.52
N ALA A 91 3.06 -11.80 10.02
CA ALA A 91 2.19 -10.78 9.48
C ALA A 91 2.44 -10.61 7.98
N PHE A 92 1.36 -10.70 7.20
CA PHE A 92 1.35 -10.46 5.77
C PHE A 92 0.87 -9.03 5.52
N ALA A 93 1.75 -8.20 4.95
CA ALA A 93 1.52 -6.79 4.74
C ALA A 93 1.43 -6.46 3.25
N PHE A 94 0.46 -5.63 2.88
CA PHE A 94 0.26 -5.19 1.50
C PHE A 94 -0.38 -3.80 1.45
N ASN A 95 0.11 -2.99 0.52
CA ASN A 95 -0.42 -1.66 0.26
C ASN A 95 -1.69 -1.70 -0.59
N GLY A 96 -2.30 -0.52 -0.70
CA GLY A 96 -3.50 -0.29 -1.49
C GLY A 96 -3.23 0.18 -2.92
N GLY A 97 -3.86 1.28 -3.30
CA GLY A 97 -4.12 1.63 -4.69
C GLY A 97 -5.60 1.39 -5.02
N PRO A 98 -6.00 0.54 -5.99
CA PRO A 98 -5.29 -0.63 -6.46
C PRO A 98 -4.07 -0.30 -7.32
N GLY A 99 -3.07 -1.19 -7.31
CA GLY A 99 -1.87 -1.08 -8.16
C GLY A 99 -0.56 -0.68 -7.48
N SER A 100 -0.54 -0.42 -6.17
CA SER A 100 0.70 -0.09 -5.47
C SER A 100 1.47 -1.34 -5.05
N SER A 101 2.81 -1.30 -5.19
CA SER A 101 3.69 -2.25 -4.50
C SER A 101 3.62 -2.07 -2.97
N SER A 102 4.08 -3.07 -2.24
CA SER A 102 4.18 -3.10 -0.77
C SER A 102 5.25 -2.14 -0.19
N VAL A 103 5.94 -1.37 -1.05
CA VAL A 103 7.09 -0.54 -0.67
C VAL A 103 6.78 0.50 0.41
N TRP A 104 5.55 1.02 0.47
CA TRP A 104 5.21 2.07 1.43
C TRP A 104 5.07 1.52 2.85
N LEU A 105 4.41 0.36 3.02
CA LEU A 105 4.42 -0.32 4.32
C LEU A 105 5.80 -0.90 4.62
N HIS A 106 6.52 -1.36 3.60
CA HIS A 106 7.84 -1.97 3.76
C HIS A 106 8.89 -0.96 4.23
N LEU A 107 9.13 0.11 3.48
CA LEU A 107 10.20 1.09 3.72
C LEU A 107 9.69 2.40 4.35
N GLY A 108 8.39 2.55 4.55
CA GLY A 108 7.78 3.73 5.19
C GLY A 108 7.26 3.48 6.60
N LEU A 109 7.04 2.22 7.02
CA LEU A 109 6.42 1.95 8.33
C LEU A 109 6.94 0.70 9.05
N LEU A 110 6.82 -0.49 8.46
CA LEU A 110 6.88 -1.76 9.19
C LEU A 110 8.24 -2.45 9.12
N GLY A 111 8.94 -2.35 7.99
CA GLY A 111 10.18 -3.10 7.73
C GLY A 111 11.35 -2.67 8.62
N PRO A 112 12.44 -3.47 8.68
CA PRO A 112 13.58 -3.18 9.56
C PRO A 112 14.43 -1.99 9.11
N LYS A 113 14.26 -1.54 7.86
CA LYS A 113 14.89 -0.35 7.30
C LYS A 113 13.80 0.58 6.78
N ARG A 114 14.02 1.88 6.87
CA ARG A 114 13.15 2.91 6.30
C ARG A 114 13.92 3.90 5.44
N VAL A 115 13.22 4.56 4.52
CA VAL A 115 13.78 5.69 3.77
C VAL A 115 14.01 6.85 4.74
N ASP A 116 15.20 7.43 4.70
CA ASP A 116 15.50 8.67 5.40
C ASP A 116 14.88 9.85 4.63
N LEU A 117 13.80 10.40 5.18
CA LEU A 117 13.11 11.58 4.65
C LEU A 117 13.66 12.89 5.23
N GLY A 118 14.76 12.82 6.00
CA GLY A 118 15.29 13.96 6.75
C GLY A 118 14.41 14.34 7.94
N PRO A 119 14.76 15.43 8.66
CA PRO A 119 13.94 15.92 9.76
C PRO A 119 12.56 16.35 9.26
N GLU A 120 11.49 16.01 10.00
CA GLU A 120 10.18 16.61 9.81
C GLU A 120 10.30 18.12 10.02
N GLN A 121 10.38 18.87 8.92
CA GLN A 121 10.25 20.32 8.97
C GLN A 121 8.75 20.61 9.00
N GLY A 122 8.31 21.29 10.06
CA GLY A 122 6.97 21.87 10.13
C GLY A 122 6.68 22.72 8.89
N ALA A 123 5.39 23.02 8.66
CA ALA A 123 4.73 23.55 7.45
C ALA A 123 5.36 24.75 6.68
N SER A 124 6.55 25.24 7.03
CA SER A 124 7.22 26.42 6.51
C SER A 124 8.43 26.16 5.61
N ALA A 125 8.82 24.91 5.36
CA ALA A 125 9.90 24.62 4.41
C ALA A 125 9.39 24.68 2.95
N PRO A 126 10.07 25.39 2.03
CA PRO A 126 9.71 25.34 0.62
C PRO A 126 9.81 23.89 0.14
N ARG A 127 8.74 23.38 -0.47
CA ARG A 127 8.73 22.05 -1.13
C ARG A 127 8.82 22.28 -2.62
N GLU A 128 9.82 21.70 -3.29
CA GLU A 128 9.85 21.67 -4.74
C GLU A 128 8.75 20.73 -5.24
N VAL A 129 7.88 21.25 -6.09
CA VAL A 129 6.81 20.46 -6.71
C VAL A 129 7.46 19.57 -7.76
N ALA A 130 7.44 18.26 -7.53
CA ALA A 130 7.80 17.30 -8.58
C ALA A 130 6.86 17.50 -9.79
N PRO A 131 7.37 17.66 -11.02
CA PRO A 131 6.55 17.97 -12.20
C PRO A 131 5.50 16.91 -12.54
N SER A 132 5.54 15.73 -11.91
CA SER A 132 4.63 14.61 -12.13
C SER A 132 3.41 14.55 -11.20
N GLY A 133 3.20 15.52 -10.29
CA GLY A 133 2.04 15.52 -9.39
C GLY A 133 2.04 14.36 -8.38
N GLY A 134 3.19 13.72 -8.18
CA GLY A 134 3.42 12.75 -7.11
C GLY A 134 3.69 13.41 -5.76
N LEU A 135 3.85 12.59 -4.72
CA LEU A 135 4.18 13.01 -3.35
C LEU A 135 5.31 14.04 -3.37
N THR A 136 5.03 15.25 -2.87
CA THR A 136 6.03 16.31 -2.74
C THR A 136 7.00 15.91 -1.64
N LEU A 137 8.17 15.39 -2.01
CA LEU A 137 9.24 15.16 -1.04
C LEU A 137 9.63 16.52 -0.42
N PRO A 138 9.96 16.57 0.89
CA PRO A 138 10.59 17.76 1.46
C PRO A 138 11.77 18.15 0.56
N ALA A 139 11.99 19.44 0.30
CA ALA A 139 13.13 19.91 -0.52
C ALA A 139 14.52 19.47 0.03
N GLN A 140 14.53 18.83 1.21
CA GLN A 140 15.70 18.33 1.91
C GLN A 140 16.07 16.88 1.56
N VAL A 141 15.19 16.12 0.88
CA VAL A 141 15.53 14.75 0.43
C VAL A 141 16.30 14.86 -0.88
N ALA A 142 17.53 15.36 -0.79
CA ALA A 142 18.46 15.44 -1.91
C ALA A 142 19.29 14.14 -2.00
N PRO A 143 19.68 13.71 -3.20
CA PRO A 143 20.64 12.62 -3.32
C PRO A 143 21.97 12.97 -2.61
N PRO A 144 22.65 11.98 -2.00
CA PRO A 144 22.35 10.54 -2.06
C PRO A 144 21.27 10.10 -1.05
N TYR A 145 20.24 9.41 -1.55
CA TYR A 145 19.17 8.81 -0.75
C TYR A 145 19.72 7.69 0.14
N ARG A 146 19.20 7.56 1.36
CA ARG A 146 19.68 6.60 2.36
C ARG A 146 18.55 5.76 2.94
N LEU A 147 18.89 4.51 3.25
CA LEU A 147 18.10 3.66 4.15
C LEU A 147 18.72 3.71 5.54
N VAL A 148 17.90 3.97 6.54
CA VAL A 148 18.28 3.96 7.96
C VAL A 148 17.58 2.84 8.69
N ASP A 149 18.09 2.48 9.87
CA ASP A 149 17.40 1.54 10.75
C ASP A 149 16.02 2.07 11.14
N ASN A 150 15.04 1.16 11.18
CA ASN A 150 13.72 1.44 11.71
C ASN A 150 13.63 0.92 13.15
N ASP A 151 13.88 1.81 14.10
CA ASP A 151 13.86 1.55 15.54
C ASP A 151 12.47 1.28 16.12
N VAL A 152 11.42 1.45 15.29
CA VAL A 152 10.02 1.12 15.59
C VAL A 152 9.46 0.02 14.67
N SER A 153 10.32 -0.77 14.03
CA SER A 153 9.89 -1.93 13.23
C SER A 153 9.12 -2.93 14.07
N LEU A 154 8.09 -3.57 13.48
CA LEU A 154 7.33 -4.66 14.13
C LEU A 154 8.10 -6.00 14.21
N LEU A 155 9.36 -6.04 13.75
CA LEU A 155 10.14 -7.27 13.69
C LEU A 155 10.52 -7.84 15.06
N ASP A 156 10.35 -7.08 16.15
CA ASP A 156 10.40 -7.57 17.53
C ASP A 156 9.18 -8.46 17.85
N TRP A 157 7.98 -8.08 17.42
CA TRP A 157 6.72 -8.77 17.68
C TRP A 157 6.43 -9.93 16.73
N THR A 158 6.68 -9.76 15.43
CA THR A 158 6.26 -10.71 14.39
C THR A 158 7.30 -10.86 13.29
N ASP A 159 7.32 -12.00 12.61
CA ASP A 159 7.96 -12.06 11.30
C ASP A 159 7.08 -11.33 10.28
N LEU A 160 7.70 -10.72 9.27
CA LEU A 160 7.03 -9.84 8.32
C LEU A 160 7.16 -10.40 6.90
N VAL A 161 6.07 -10.38 6.14
CA VAL A 161 6.05 -10.73 4.71
C VAL A 161 5.34 -9.63 3.94
N PHE A 162 6.08 -8.90 3.13
CA PHE A 162 5.58 -7.85 2.25
C PHE A 162 5.25 -8.46 0.90
N ILE A 163 3.98 -8.38 0.50
CA ILE A 163 3.46 -8.99 -0.73
C ILE A 163 3.21 -7.89 -1.74
N ASP A 164 3.79 -8.02 -2.94
CA ASP A 164 3.39 -7.23 -4.09
C ASP A 164 2.27 -8.00 -4.83
N PRO A 165 1.00 -7.56 -4.81
CA PRO A 165 -0.06 -8.21 -5.59
C PRO A 165 0.30 -8.30 -7.08
N VAL A 166 -0.34 -9.21 -7.82
CA VAL A 166 -0.07 -9.42 -9.24
C VAL A 166 -0.14 -8.08 -10.00
N THR A 167 0.83 -7.84 -10.89
CA THR A 167 1.05 -6.59 -11.65
C THR A 167 1.56 -5.37 -10.86
N THR A 168 1.82 -5.48 -9.56
CA THR A 168 2.44 -4.42 -8.76
C THR A 168 3.93 -4.72 -8.52
N GLY A 169 4.74 -3.67 -8.32
CA GLY A 169 6.17 -3.81 -8.00
C GLY A 169 6.90 -4.76 -8.97
N TYR A 170 7.45 -5.85 -8.44
CA TYR A 170 8.13 -6.89 -9.24
C TYR A 170 7.25 -8.09 -9.62
N SER A 171 5.99 -8.14 -9.20
CA SER A 171 5.06 -9.23 -9.51
C SER A 171 4.53 -9.17 -10.94
N ARG A 172 4.47 -10.30 -11.64
CA ARG A 172 4.04 -10.39 -13.05
C ARG A 172 3.12 -11.58 -13.30
N ALA A 173 2.12 -11.41 -14.15
CA ALA A 173 1.34 -12.51 -14.71
C ALA A 173 2.15 -13.24 -15.80
N GLU A 174 1.84 -14.52 -16.01
CA GLU A 174 2.47 -15.38 -17.00
C GLU A 174 1.43 -16.24 -17.76
N PRO A 175 1.25 -16.02 -19.07
CA PRO A 175 1.88 -14.96 -19.88
C PRO A 175 1.37 -13.56 -19.48
N ALA A 176 2.15 -12.53 -19.80
CA ALA A 176 1.88 -11.15 -19.35
C ALA A 176 0.52 -10.61 -19.82
N ASP A 177 0.07 -11.02 -21.00
CA ASP A 177 -1.19 -10.58 -21.61
C ASP A 177 -2.42 -10.99 -20.78
N ASP A 178 -2.30 -12.00 -19.93
CA ASP A 178 -3.39 -12.49 -19.10
C ASP A 178 -3.46 -11.82 -17.72
N ALA A 179 -2.75 -10.70 -17.53
CA ALA A 179 -2.78 -9.92 -16.29
C ALA A 179 -4.20 -9.57 -15.81
N LYS A 180 -5.11 -9.30 -16.76
CA LYS A 180 -6.50 -8.91 -16.46
C LYS A 180 -7.27 -9.96 -15.67
N GLN A 181 -6.90 -11.24 -15.76
CA GLN A 181 -7.56 -12.30 -14.98
C GLN A 181 -7.31 -12.16 -13.48
N PHE A 182 -6.28 -11.42 -13.08
CA PHE A 182 -5.96 -11.13 -11.67
C PHE A 182 -6.55 -9.78 -11.22
N HIS A 183 -7.24 -9.07 -12.13
CA HIS A 183 -7.78 -7.74 -11.87
C HIS A 183 -9.28 -7.84 -11.56
N GLY A 184 -9.62 -7.59 -10.31
CA GLY A 184 -10.96 -7.64 -9.76
C GLY A 184 -10.90 -7.98 -8.29
N VAL A 185 -11.89 -7.58 -7.50
CA VAL A 185 -11.83 -7.76 -6.03
C VAL A 185 -11.66 -9.24 -5.67
N THR A 186 -12.45 -10.11 -6.28
CA THR A 186 -12.41 -11.56 -6.02
C THR A 186 -11.10 -12.20 -6.51
N GLN A 187 -10.64 -11.83 -7.70
CA GLN A 187 -9.43 -12.34 -8.34
C GLN A 187 -8.16 -11.93 -7.56
N ASP A 188 -8.13 -10.69 -7.09
CA ASP A 188 -7.09 -10.16 -6.21
C ASP A 188 -7.05 -10.92 -4.87
N VAL A 189 -8.21 -11.11 -4.22
CA VAL A 189 -8.29 -11.89 -2.97
C VAL A 189 -7.82 -13.32 -3.16
N ARG A 190 -8.27 -14.02 -4.22
CA ARG A 190 -7.88 -15.41 -4.51
C ARG A 190 -6.38 -15.56 -4.71
N SER A 191 -5.80 -14.75 -5.58
CA SER A 191 -4.37 -14.84 -5.90
C SER A 191 -3.46 -14.53 -4.70
N VAL A 192 -3.83 -13.56 -3.86
CA VAL A 192 -3.08 -13.23 -2.64
C VAL A 192 -3.29 -14.29 -1.55
N ALA A 193 -4.49 -14.86 -1.42
CA ALA A 193 -4.73 -15.95 -0.49
C ALA A 193 -3.91 -17.19 -0.84
N GLU A 194 -3.85 -17.53 -2.13
CA GLU A 194 -3.04 -18.64 -2.62
C GLU A 194 -1.55 -18.41 -2.38
N PHE A 195 -1.05 -17.19 -2.60
CA PHE A 195 0.30 -16.82 -2.20
C PHE A 195 0.54 -17.07 -0.70
N ILE A 196 -0.37 -16.65 0.17
CA ILE A 196 -0.24 -16.82 1.63
C ILE A 196 -0.19 -18.31 1.99
N ARG A 197 -1.05 -19.14 1.40
CA ARG A 197 -1.07 -20.60 1.61
C ARG A 197 0.24 -21.25 1.16
N LEU A 198 0.74 -20.89 -0.03
CA LEU A 198 2.00 -21.39 -0.56
C LEU A 198 3.19 -20.98 0.31
N TYR A 199 3.23 -19.71 0.75
CA TYR A 199 4.26 -19.22 1.65
C TYR A 199 4.24 -20.00 2.98
N VAL A 200 3.08 -20.07 3.63
CA VAL A 200 2.92 -20.76 4.91
C VAL A 200 3.33 -22.23 4.81
N THR A 201 2.99 -22.90 3.72
CA THR A 201 3.39 -24.29 3.45
C THR A 201 4.90 -24.41 3.25
N LYS A 202 5.48 -23.61 2.35
CA LYS A 202 6.91 -23.66 2.01
C LYS A 202 7.82 -23.39 3.20
N PHE A 203 7.42 -22.47 4.08
CA PHE A 203 8.22 -22.07 5.24
C PHE A 203 7.77 -22.71 6.57
N GLY A 204 6.84 -23.69 6.54
CA GLY A 204 6.42 -24.44 7.72
C GLY A 204 5.79 -23.57 8.82
N ARG A 205 4.90 -22.64 8.44
CA ARG A 205 4.28 -21.64 9.33
C ARG A 205 2.81 -21.91 9.64
N TRP A 206 2.33 -23.13 9.40
CA TRP A 206 0.92 -23.48 9.58
C TRP A 206 0.43 -23.27 11.01
N ASP A 207 1.29 -23.53 11.99
CA ASP A 207 0.96 -23.34 13.42
C ASP A 207 1.19 -21.90 13.91
N SER A 208 1.87 -21.06 13.14
CA SER A 208 2.12 -19.66 13.54
C SER A 208 0.82 -18.88 13.64
N PRO A 209 0.68 -17.98 14.63
CA PRO A 209 -0.37 -16.97 14.62
C PRO A 209 -0.26 -16.09 13.37
N LYS A 210 -1.36 -15.89 12.63
CA LYS A 210 -1.34 -15.21 11.33
C LYS A 210 -2.08 -13.89 11.40
N TYR A 211 -1.45 -12.84 10.90
CA TYR A 211 -2.01 -11.50 10.85
C TYR A 211 -2.01 -10.95 9.42
N LEU A 212 -3.04 -10.19 9.08
CA LEU A 212 -3.07 -9.39 7.85
C LEU A 212 -2.92 -7.92 8.21
N ILE A 213 -2.09 -7.19 7.46
CA ILE A 213 -1.92 -5.74 7.58
C ILE A 213 -2.15 -5.09 6.22
N GLY A 214 -3.29 -4.43 6.07
CA GLY A 214 -3.67 -3.76 4.82
C GLY A 214 -3.70 -2.24 5.00
N GLU A 215 -3.25 -1.50 3.99
CA GLU A 215 -3.34 -0.04 3.94
C GLU A 215 -4.16 0.44 2.72
N SER A 216 -5.03 1.43 2.90
CA SER A 216 -5.89 1.96 1.83
C SER A 216 -6.73 0.85 1.18
N TYR A 217 -6.74 0.66 -0.15
CA TYR A 217 -7.41 -0.50 -0.80
C TYR A 217 -6.98 -1.85 -0.21
N GLY A 218 -5.77 -1.94 0.36
CA GLY A 218 -5.33 -3.10 1.12
C GLY A 218 -6.28 -3.46 2.27
N THR A 219 -7.03 -2.53 2.84
CA THR A 219 -8.05 -2.86 3.85
C THR A 219 -9.24 -3.61 3.27
N THR A 220 -9.67 -3.26 2.05
CA THR A 220 -10.69 -4.01 1.31
C THR A 220 -10.19 -5.43 1.06
N ARG A 221 -8.94 -5.56 0.60
CA ARG A 221 -8.29 -6.87 0.37
C ARG A 221 -8.20 -7.68 1.66
N ALA A 222 -7.78 -7.08 2.77
CA ALA A 222 -7.64 -7.78 4.05
C ALA A 222 -8.98 -8.33 4.56
N ALA A 223 -10.07 -7.58 4.37
CA ALA A 223 -11.41 -8.05 4.71
C ALA A 223 -11.83 -9.26 3.86
N GLY A 224 -11.64 -9.20 2.53
CA GLY A 224 -11.93 -10.32 1.64
C GLY A 224 -11.03 -11.54 1.89
N LEU A 225 -9.75 -11.32 2.17
CA LEU A 225 -8.80 -12.38 2.52
C LEU A 225 -9.20 -13.09 3.82
N ALA A 226 -9.70 -12.37 4.82
CA ALA A 226 -10.09 -13.00 6.09
C ALA A 226 -11.16 -14.07 5.89
N GLU A 227 -12.18 -13.75 5.09
CA GLU A 227 -13.25 -14.69 4.73
C GLU A 227 -12.73 -15.82 3.84
N HIS A 228 -11.97 -15.49 2.78
CA HIS A 228 -11.49 -16.48 1.82
C HIS A 228 -10.50 -17.48 2.44
N LEU A 229 -9.52 -17.00 3.20
CA LEU A 229 -8.52 -17.85 3.88
C LEU A 229 -9.21 -18.83 4.83
N GLN A 230 -10.18 -18.36 5.62
CA GLN A 230 -10.89 -19.19 6.59
C GLN A 230 -11.80 -20.21 5.90
N ASN A 231 -12.67 -19.76 5.00
CA ASN A 231 -13.76 -20.57 4.46
C ASN A 231 -13.32 -21.49 3.31
N GLN A 232 -12.35 -21.07 2.50
CA GLN A 232 -11.93 -21.81 1.32
C GLN A 232 -10.63 -22.60 1.55
N LEU A 233 -9.72 -22.07 2.37
CA LEU A 233 -8.38 -22.65 2.56
C LEU A 233 -8.16 -23.24 3.96
N GLY A 234 -9.14 -23.15 4.86
CA GLY A 234 -9.04 -23.66 6.23
C GLY A 234 -7.98 -22.94 7.08
N MET A 235 -7.58 -21.73 6.67
CA MET A 235 -6.54 -20.93 7.30
C MET A 235 -7.16 -19.89 8.23
N ASN A 236 -7.10 -20.15 9.54
CA ASN A 236 -7.56 -19.19 10.55
C ASN A 236 -6.55 -18.03 10.75
N LEU A 237 -7.09 -16.83 10.98
CA LEU A 237 -6.34 -15.62 11.32
C LEU A 237 -6.46 -15.31 12.82
N ASN A 238 -5.41 -14.70 13.37
CA ASN A 238 -5.36 -14.21 14.75
C ASN A 238 -5.61 -12.71 14.86
N GLY A 239 -5.58 -11.98 13.74
CA GLY A 239 -5.95 -10.58 13.69
C GLY A 239 -5.82 -9.96 12.31
N VAL A 240 -6.52 -8.83 12.14
CA VAL A 240 -6.47 -8.00 10.94
C VAL A 240 -6.24 -6.55 11.37
N VAL A 241 -5.25 -5.90 10.76
CA VAL A 241 -4.91 -4.49 10.99
C VAL A 241 -5.25 -3.70 9.74
N LEU A 242 -6.09 -2.69 9.90
CA LEU A 242 -6.59 -1.85 8.81
C LEU A 242 -6.06 -0.43 8.96
N ILE A 243 -5.15 -0.02 8.08
CA ILE A 243 -4.53 1.31 8.10
C ILE A 243 -5.22 2.18 7.04
N SER A 244 -5.75 3.34 7.46
CA SER A 244 -6.45 4.28 6.56
C SER A 244 -7.54 3.59 5.72
N ALA A 245 -8.50 2.96 6.42
CA ALA A 245 -9.40 1.98 5.83
C ALA A 245 -10.40 2.54 4.82
N VAL A 246 -10.55 1.82 3.71
CA VAL A 246 -11.69 1.91 2.78
C VAL A 246 -12.37 0.55 2.70
N LEU A 247 -13.56 0.45 3.30
CA LEU A 247 -14.42 -0.74 3.24
C LEU A 247 -15.75 -0.46 2.53
N ASN A 248 -16.13 0.82 2.45
CA ASN A 248 -17.22 1.30 1.62
C ASN A 248 -16.67 2.41 0.71
N PHE A 249 -16.62 2.17 -0.60
CA PHE A 249 -16.07 3.16 -1.54
C PHE A 249 -16.93 4.41 -1.70
N GLN A 250 -18.23 4.35 -1.38
CA GLN A 250 -19.10 5.53 -1.43
C GLN A 250 -18.62 6.63 -0.48
N THR A 251 -17.91 6.30 0.60
CA THR A 251 -17.42 7.31 1.55
C THR A 251 -16.27 8.16 1.01
N VAL A 252 -15.64 7.76 -0.11
CA VAL A 252 -14.44 8.40 -0.68
C VAL A 252 -14.55 8.67 -2.19
N ARG A 253 -15.76 8.56 -2.76
CA ARG A 253 -16.04 8.77 -4.19
C ARG A 253 -16.97 9.95 -4.37
N PHE A 254 -16.44 11.07 -4.84
CA PHE A 254 -17.18 12.32 -5.05
C PHE A 254 -17.95 12.36 -6.38
N ASP A 255 -18.37 11.19 -6.89
CA ASP A 255 -19.07 11.06 -8.16
C ASP A 255 -20.46 11.71 -8.10
N GLU A 256 -20.98 12.14 -9.25
CA GLU A 256 -22.33 12.68 -9.35
C GLU A 256 -23.37 11.68 -8.79
N GLY A 257 -24.29 12.18 -7.95
CA GLY A 257 -25.28 11.36 -7.26
C GLY A 257 -24.81 10.73 -5.94
N ASN A 258 -23.53 10.87 -5.57
CA ASN A 258 -23.03 10.43 -4.27
C ASN A 258 -22.68 11.63 -3.36
N ASP A 259 -23.61 12.00 -2.48
CA ASP A 259 -23.43 13.09 -1.54
C ASP A 259 -22.80 12.68 -0.20
N LEU A 260 -22.64 11.39 0.05
CA LEU A 260 -22.07 10.86 1.29
C LEU A 260 -20.66 11.38 1.65
N PRO A 261 -19.68 11.52 0.72
CA PRO A 261 -18.32 11.90 1.12
C PRO A 261 -18.22 13.34 1.62
N TYR A 262 -19.07 14.27 1.16
CA TYR A 262 -18.97 15.68 1.53
C TYR A 262 -19.10 15.96 3.04
N PRO A 263 -20.13 15.49 3.75
CA PRO A 263 -20.20 15.63 5.19
C PRO A 263 -19.10 14.83 5.91
N LEU A 264 -18.69 13.66 5.40
CA LEU A 264 -17.66 12.84 6.02
C LEU A 264 -16.25 13.48 5.97
N PHE A 265 -15.96 14.25 4.93
CA PHE A 265 -14.66 14.92 4.79
C PHE A 265 -14.58 16.27 5.51
N LEU A 266 -15.72 16.89 5.88
CA LEU A 266 -15.74 18.22 6.46
C LEU A 266 -14.93 18.35 7.78
N PRO A 267 -14.97 17.40 8.73
CA PRO A 267 -14.11 17.43 9.92
C PRO A 267 -12.62 17.40 9.56
N THR A 268 -12.23 16.61 8.55
CA THR A 268 -10.84 16.55 8.07
C THR A 268 -10.40 17.88 7.47
N TYR A 269 -11.24 18.50 6.62
CA TYR A 269 -10.94 19.84 6.09
C TYR A 269 -10.79 20.88 7.20
N THR A 270 -11.64 20.79 8.22
CA THR A 270 -11.56 21.67 9.40
C THR A 270 -10.26 21.46 10.17
N ALA A 271 -9.87 20.21 10.45
CA ALA A 271 -8.62 19.90 11.12
C ALA A 271 -7.40 20.43 10.35
N THR A 272 -7.41 20.30 9.02
CA THR A 272 -6.38 20.83 8.14
C THR A 272 -6.33 22.36 8.18
N ALA A 273 -7.47 23.03 8.05
CA ALA A 273 -7.55 24.48 8.16
C ALA A 273 -7.11 24.99 9.54
N TRP A 274 -7.47 24.26 10.61
CA TRP A 274 -7.02 24.54 11.98
C TRP A 274 -5.50 24.45 12.11
N TYR A 275 -4.89 23.40 11.55
CA TYR A 275 -3.43 23.20 11.55
C TYR A 275 -2.71 24.36 10.85
N HIS A 276 -3.22 24.78 9.69
CA HIS A 276 -2.66 25.89 8.90
C HIS A 276 -3.10 27.29 9.37
N LYS A 277 -3.80 27.40 10.51
CA LYS A 277 -4.29 28.68 11.06
C LYS A 277 -5.15 29.47 10.07
N LYS A 278 -5.95 28.77 9.26
CA LYS A 278 -6.89 29.33 8.27
C LYS A 278 -8.32 29.49 8.80
N LEU A 279 -8.55 29.20 10.08
CA LEU A 279 -9.82 29.40 10.75
C LEU A 279 -9.80 30.67 11.62
N ALA A 280 -10.99 31.16 11.95
CA ALA A 280 -11.15 32.30 12.86
C ALA A 280 -10.60 31.99 14.28
N PRO A 281 -10.10 32.99 15.04
CA PRO A 281 -9.43 32.77 16.32
C PRO A 281 -10.21 31.92 17.33
N GLU A 282 -11.54 32.08 17.37
CA GLU A 282 -12.41 31.32 18.27
C GLU A 282 -12.47 29.82 17.94
N LEU A 283 -12.28 29.44 16.68
CA LEU A 283 -12.19 28.03 16.25
C LEU A 283 -10.77 27.46 16.46
N LEU A 284 -9.77 28.34 16.55
CA LEU A 284 -8.40 27.93 16.83
C LEU A 284 -8.14 27.64 18.31
N ALA A 285 -8.99 28.15 19.21
CA ALA A 285 -8.82 28.05 20.66
C ALA A 285 -8.88 26.61 21.19
N ASP A 286 -9.81 25.80 20.67
CA ASP A 286 -9.98 24.40 21.08
C ASP A 286 -10.32 23.54 19.85
N ARG A 287 -9.34 22.76 19.41
CA ARG A 287 -9.47 21.87 18.26
C ARG A 287 -10.56 20.83 18.48
N GLN A 288 -10.63 20.23 19.67
CA GLN A 288 -11.53 19.11 19.94
C GLN A 288 -12.99 19.60 19.98
N LYS A 289 -13.22 20.74 20.63
CA LYS A 289 -14.52 21.41 20.64
C LYS A 289 -14.96 21.82 19.23
N THR A 290 -14.05 22.38 18.44
CA THR A 290 -14.32 22.77 17.06
C THR A 290 -14.70 21.56 16.20
N LEU A 291 -13.96 20.45 16.30
CA LEU A 291 -14.28 19.25 15.53
C LEU A 291 -15.63 18.64 15.95
N ALA A 292 -15.96 18.60 17.24
CA ALA A 292 -17.26 18.14 17.70
C ALA A 292 -18.43 19.01 17.18
N GLU A 293 -18.24 20.34 17.13
CA GLU A 293 -19.21 21.27 16.54
C GLU A 293 -19.40 21.01 15.04
N VAL A 294 -18.30 20.81 14.31
CA VAL A 294 -18.33 20.53 12.86
C VAL A 294 -18.94 19.18 12.55
N GLU A 295 -18.63 18.14 13.32
CA GLU A 295 -19.24 16.80 13.15
C GLU A 295 -20.76 16.87 13.32
N LYS A 296 -21.24 17.61 14.33
CA LYS A 296 -22.68 17.84 14.53
C LYS A 296 -23.31 18.58 13.35
N PHE A 297 -22.65 19.60 12.81
CA PHE A 297 -23.11 20.32 11.63
C PHE A 297 -23.12 19.43 10.37
N ALA A 298 -22.05 18.66 10.16
CA ALA A 298 -21.87 17.77 9.03
C ALA A 298 -22.98 16.72 8.98
N LEU A 299 -23.23 16.02 10.09
CA LEU A 299 -24.24 14.96 10.20
C LEU A 299 -25.68 15.49 10.33
N GLY A 300 -25.84 16.79 10.57
CA GLY A 300 -27.14 17.45 10.69
C GLY A 300 -27.47 18.31 9.49
N GLU A 301 -27.39 19.64 9.68
CA GLU A 301 -27.83 20.65 8.72
C GLU A 301 -27.21 20.48 7.34
N TYR A 302 -25.92 20.15 7.26
CA TYR A 302 -25.24 20.00 5.98
C TYR A 302 -25.75 18.79 5.20
N THR A 303 -25.88 17.63 5.86
CA THR A 303 -26.48 16.43 5.26
C THR A 303 -27.90 16.71 4.79
N LEU A 304 -28.74 17.35 5.60
CA LEU A 304 -30.11 17.74 5.21
C LEU A 304 -30.11 18.66 3.99
N ALA A 305 -29.21 19.64 3.94
CA ALA A 305 -29.12 20.58 2.83
C ALA A 305 -28.73 19.89 1.51
N LEU A 306 -27.81 18.93 1.56
CA LEU A 306 -27.44 18.12 0.39
C LEU A 306 -28.63 17.27 -0.09
N MET A 307 -29.35 16.62 0.84
CA MET A 307 -30.53 15.81 0.52
C MET A 307 -31.70 16.61 -0.05
N LYS A 308 -31.89 17.88 0.38
CA LYS A 308 -32.87 18.78 -0.23
C LYS A 308 -32.53 19.12 -1.69
N GLY A 309 -31.25 19.10 -2.06
CA GLY A 309 -30.81 19.35 -3.43
C GLY A 309 -31.32 20.68 -4.00
N SER A 310 -32.13 20.61 -5.07
CA SER A 310 -32.74 21.77 -5.72
C SER A 310 -33.90 22.40 -4.93
N ALA A 311 -34.47 21.69 -3.95
CA ALA A 311 -35.52 22.23 -3.07
C ALA A 311 -34.99 23.16 -1.98
N LEU A 312 -33.66 23.32 -1.86
CA LEU A 312 -33.02 24.20 -0.89
C LEU A 312 -33.27 25.67 -1.26
N THR A 313 -33.85 26.46 -0.34
CA THR A 313 -34.10 27.89 -0.61
C THR A 313 -32.80 28.69 -0.74
N ALA A 314 -32.87 29.89 -1.29
CA ALA A 314 -31.70 30.76 -1.42
C ALA A 314 -31.09 31.12 -0.04
N GLU A 315 -31.95 31.35 0.96
CA GLU A 315 -31.58 31.68 2.34
C GLU A 315 -30.92 30.48 3.03
N GLU A 316 -31.51 29.29 2.89
CA GLU A 316 -30.93 28.05 3.42
C GLU A 316 -29.55 27.79 2.80
N ARG A 317 -29.45 27.89 1.47
CA ARG A 317 -28.21 27.74 0.73
C ARG A 317 -27.12 28.70 1.19
N GLN A 318 -27.47 29.97 1.38
CA GLN A 318 -26.52 30.97 1.87
C GLN A 318 -26.07 30.68 3.31
N CYS A 319 -26.99 30.23 4.17
CA CYS A 319 -26.65 29.83 5.53
C CYS A 319 -25.63 28.68 5.57
N ILE A 320 -25.86 27.63 4.77
CA ILE A 320 -24.96 26.49 4.68
C ILE A 320 -23.61 26.89 4.07
N ALA A 321 -23.61 27.73 3.03
CA ALA A 321 -22.37 28.22 2.43
C ALA A 321 -21.50 28.98 3.43
N ARG A 322 -22.09 29.87 4.25
CA ARG A 322 -21.38 30.59 5.32
C ARG A 322 -20.78 29.65 6.36
N LYS A 323 -21.53 28.64 6.80
CA LYS A 323 -21.04 27.65 7.78
C LYS A 323 -19.89 26.81 7.21
N LEU A 324 -20.02 26.34 5.96
CA LEU A 324 -18.96 25.62 5.28
C LEU A 324 -17.69 26.47 5.10
N ALA A 325 -17.82 27.73 4.68
CA ALA A 325 -16.69 28.66 4.58
C ALA A 325 -16.01 28.85 5.95
N ARG A 326 -16.80 29.07 7.01
CA ARG A 326 -16.31 29.20 8.39
C ARG A 326 -15.50 27.98 8.85
N TYR A 327 -15.96 26.76 8.56
CA TYR A 327 -15.31 25.54 9.04
C TYR A 327 -14.17 25.05 8.15
N THR A 328 -14.15 25.42 6.87
CA THR A 328 -13.10 24.99 5.94
C THR A 328 -11.98 26.00 5.75
N GLY A 329 -12.19 27.27 6.15
CA GLY A 329 -11.26 28.36 5.86
C GLY A 329 -11.24 28.79 4.39
N LEU A 330 -12.18 28.27 3.57
CA LEU A 330 -12.39 28.69 2.19
C LEU A 330 -13.28 29.93 2.11
N SER A 331 -13.27 30.64 0.98
CA SER A 331 -14.19 31.75 0.76
C SER A 331 -15.63 31.27 0.55
N GLU A 332 -16.62 32.05 0.99
CA GLU A 332 -18.04 31.76 0.73
C GLU A 332 -18.34 31.68 -0.78
N GLU A 333 -17.68 32.52 -1.58
CA GLU A 333 -17.77 32.49 -3.04
C GLU A 333 -17.35 31.13 -3.60
N TYR A 334 -16.20 30.60 -3.18
CA TYR A 334 -15.71 29.29 -3.61
C TYR A 334 -16.71 28.19 -3.23
N VAL A 335 -17.22 28.21 -2.00
CA VAL A 335 -18.20 27.23 -1.51
C VAL A 335 -19.49 27.28 -2.32
N ARG A 336 -19.97 28.47 -2.69
CA ARG A 336 -21.13 28.65 -3.55
C ARG A 336 -20.89 28.14 -4.98
N HIS A 337 -19.74 28.45 -5.56
CA HIS A 337 -19.36 27.95 -6.89
C HIS A 337 -19.19 26.42 -6.92
N ALA A 338 -18.76 25.84 -5.80
CA ALA A 338 -18.75 24.40 -5.60
C ALA A 338 -20.14 23.80 -5.34
N ASN A 339 -21.23 24.59 -5.38
CA ASN A 339 -22.59 24.13 -5.08
C ASN A 339 -22.68 23.36 -3.75
N LEU A 340 -22.01 23.88 -2.72
CA LEU A 340 -21.87 23.28 -1.39
C LEU A 340 -21.13 21.93 -1.37
N ARG A 341 -20.49 21.51 -2.46
CA ARG A 341 -19.85 20.20 -2.65
C ARG A 341 -18.34 20.35 -2.86
N ILE A 342 -17.61 20.39 -1.74
CA ILE A 342 -16.16 20.60 -1.77
C ILE A 342 -15.44 19.25 -1.93
N GLU A 343 -14.92 19.00 -3.12
CA GLU A 343 -14.08 17.82 -3.41
C GLU A 343 -12.70 17.92 -2.74
N ALA A 344 -12.19 16.78 -2.27
CA ALA A 344 -10.93 16.72 -1.51
C ALA A 344 -9.74 17.28 -2.28
N HIS A 345 -9.54 16.87 -3.53
CA HIS A 345 -8.42 17.35 -4.35
C HIS A 345 -8.47 18.86 -4.63
N ARG A 346 -9.67 19.45 -4.66
CA ARG A 346 -9.81 20.89 -4.84
C ARG A 346 -9.56 21.64 -3.54
N PHE A 347 -10.05 21.13 -2.41
CA PHE A 347 -9.75 21.69 -1.09
C PHE A 347 -8.24 21.77 -0.83
N LEU A 348 -7.50 20.68 -1.10
CA LEU A 348 -6.05 20.63 -0.89
C LEU A 348 -5.30 21.70 -1.68
N LYS A 349 -5.79 22.07 -2.87
CA LYS A 349 -5.21 23.12 -3.71
C LYS A 349 -5.68 24.52 -3.31
N GLU A 350 -6.90 24.66 -2.83
CA GLU A 350 -7.51 25.97 -2.57
C GLU A 350 -7.05 26.58 -1.24
N LEU A 351 -6.94 25.77 -0.17
CA LEU A 351 -6.71 26.28 1.20
C LEU A 351 -5.47 27.19 1.32
N LEU A 352 -4.39 26.83 0.62
CA LEU A 352 -3.11 27.55 0.63
C LEU A 352 -2.77 28.19 -0.72
N ARG A 353 -3.76 28.33 -1.62
CA ARG A 353 -3.56 28.81 -2.99
C ARG A 353 -2.86 30.17 -3.05
N SER A 354 -3.23 31.10 -2.18
CA SER A 354 -2.65 32.45 -2.15
C SER A 354 -1.17 32.47 -1.75
N ALA A 355 -0.69 31.41 -1.11
CA ALA A 355 0.73 31.19 -0.79
C ALA A 355 1.47 30.39 -1.87
N HIS A 356 0.81 30.06 -2.99
CA HIS A 356 1.33 29.14 -4.02
C HIS A 356 1.73 27.77 -3.47
N GLN A 357 1.00 27.28 -2.47
CA GLN A 357 1.23 25.99 -1.83
C GLN A 357 0.00 25.08 -1.98
N ILE A 358 0.23 23.77 -1.85
CA ILE A 358 -0.79 22.73 -1.80
C ILE A 358 -0.67 22.05 -0.43
N VAL A 359 -1.81 21.69 0.16
CA VAL A 359 -1.85 20.85 1.36
C VAL A 359 -1.50 19.42 0.97
N GLY A 360 -0.51 18.84 1.66
CA GLY A 360 -0.06 17.45 1.47
C GLY A 360 1.44 17.35 1.54
#